data_AF-A0AA41UVU8-F1
#
_entry.id   AF-A0AA41UVU8-F1
#
_cell.length_a   1.000
_cell.length_b   1.000
_cell.length_c   1.000
_cell.angle_alpha   90.00
_cell.angle_beta   90.00
_cell.angle_gamma   90.00
#
_symmetry.space_group_name_H-M   'P 1'
#
loop_
_entity.id
_entity.type
_entity.pdbx_description
1 polymer ?
#
loop_
_entity_poly.entity_id
_entity_poly.type
_entity_poly.pdbx_seq_one_letter_code
_entity_poly.pdbx_strand_id
1 'polypeptide(L)'
;MSWLLNTLHADLTSSKNNTSIIYEYFQGEVEVVIEIHGAEHDNVVSETTRMPFLMLGLDLPPPPLTGENIIPQVQLYNILKKYDGESITKVERPSIARMRYRVTRLPQYLILHVRRFTKNNLVTQKNATL
;
A
#
# COMPACT_ATOMS: atom_id res chain seq x y z
N MET A 1 -10.60 0.72 -10.96
CA MET A 1 -9.79 -0.50 -11.17
C MET A 1 -10.07 -1.59 -10.13
N SER A 2 -9.95 -1.34 -8.82
CA SER A 2 -10.17 -2.39 -7.82
C SER A 2 -11.52 -3.11 -7.95
N TRP A 3 -12.61 -2.35 -8.11
CA TRP A 3 -13.95 -2.91 -8.28
C TRP A 3 -14.00 -3.87 -9.48
N LEU A 4 -13.55 -3.42 -10.66
CA LEU A 4 -13.57 -4.24 -11.87
C LEU A 4 -12.77 -5.54 -11.73
N LEU A 5 -11.57 -5.50 -11.16
CA LEU A 5 -10.74 -6.70 -10.98
C LEU A 5 -11.40 -7.70 -10.02
N ASN A 6 -12.00 -7.20 -8.94
CA ASN A 6 -12.70 -8.05 -7.98
C ASN A 6 -13.99 -8.63 -8.56
N THR A 7 -14.74 -7.85 -9.35
CA THR A 7 -15.94 -8.32 -10.07
C THR A 7 -15.57 -9.39 -11.09
N LEU A 8 -14.55 -9.15 -11.92
CA LEU A 8 -14.07 -10.15 -12.89
C LEU A 8 -13.57 -11.42 -12.20
N HIS A 9 -12.89 -11.31 -11.07
CA HIS A 9 -12.51 -12.47 -10.28
C HIS A 9 -13.74 -13.28 -9.86
N ALA A 10 -14.73 -12.62 -9.25
CA ALA A 10 -15.95 -13.26 -8.77
C ALA A 10 -16.74 -13.95 -9.91
N ASP A 11 -16.86 -13.29 -11.06
CA ASP A 11 -17.60 -13.82 -12.21
C ASP A 11 -16.88 -14.99 -12.90
N LEU A 12 -15.55 -15.00 -12.87
CA LEU A 12 -14.72 -16.05 -13.47
C LEU A 12 -14.43 -17.22 -12.52
N THR A 13 -14.65 -17.05 -11.22
CA THR A 13 -14.59 -18.15 -10.26
C THR A 13 -15.81 -19.05 -10.36
N SER A 14 -15.59 -20.35 -10.22
CA SER A 14 -16.65 -21.37 -10.21
C SER A 14 -16.64 -22.10 -8.89
N SER A 15 -17.76 -22.72 -8.50
CA SER A 15 -17.83 -23.54 -7.27
C SER A 15 -16.80 -24.68 -7.23
N LYS A 16 -16.23 -25.09 -8.38
CA LYS A 16 -15.16 -26.09 -8.47
C LYS A 16 -13.74 -25.49 -8.48
N ASN A 17 -13.61 -24.21 -8.81
CA ASN A 17 -12.32 -23.54 -8.95
C ASN A 17 -12.39 -22.15 -8.30
N ASN A 18 -11.76 -22.04 -7.13
CA ASN A 18 -11.73 -20.82 -6.32
C ASN A 18 -10.71 -19.79 -6.83
N THR A 19 -10.03 -20.05 -7.96
CA THR A 19 -9.14 -19.08 -8.61
C THR A 19 -9.66 -18.66 -9.98
N SER A 20 -9.17 -17.53 -10.45
CA SER A 20 -9.47 -16.96 -11.76
C SER A 20 -8.17 -16.49 -12.41
N ILE A 21 -8.18 -16.26 -13.72
CA ILE A 21 -7.06 -15.65 -14.43
C ILE A 21 -6.61 -14.31 -13.79
N ILE A 22 -7.54 -13.55 -13.20
CA ILE A 22 -7.21 -12.30 -12.53
C ILE A 22 -6.29 -12.56 -11.33
N TYR A 23 -6.60 -13.55 -10.51
CA TYR A 23 -5.82 -13.88 -9.32
C TYR A 23 -4.54 -14.64 -9.67
N GLU A 24 -4.55 -15.44 -10.73
CA GLU A 24 -3.37 -16.15 -11.22
C GLU A 24 -2.27 -15.17 -11.67
N TYR A 25 -2.65 -14.13 -12.42
CA TYR A 25 -1.69 -13.25 -13.07
C TYR A 25 -1.36 -11.98 -12.28
N PHE A 26 -2.31 -11.44 -11.49
CA PHE A 26 -2.16 -10.15 -10.81
C PHE A 26 -2.02 -10.25 -9.28
N GLN A 27 -2.26 -11.42 -8.65
CA GLN A 27 -2.25 -11.52 -7.20
C GLN A 27 -0.84 -11.71 -6.61
N GLY A 28 -0.29 -10.64 -6.05
CA GLY A 28 0.88 -10.70 -5.17
C GLY A 28 0.51 -11.01 -3.72
N GLU A 29 1.53 -11.06 -2.87
CA GLU A 29 1.39 -11.13 -1.42
C GLU A 29 2.34 -10.12 -0.77
N VAL A 30 1.83 -9.40 0.22
CA VAL A 30 2.61 -8.50 1.06
C VAL A 30 2.50 -8.94 2.51
N GLU A 31 3.63 -8.98 3.18
CA GLU A 31 3.73 -9.15 4.62
C GLU A 31 3.79 -7.79 5.29
N VAL A 32 3.03 -7.64 6.36
CA VAL A 32 2.97 -6.42 7.18
C VAL A 32 3.37 -6.81 8.59
N VAL A 33 4.43 -6.19 9.08
CA VAL A 33 4.88 -6.31 10.47
C VAL A 33 4.47 -5.04 11.19
N ILE A 34 3.66 -5.19 12.23
CA ILE A 34 3.12 -4.09 13.05
C ILE A 34 3.78 -4.19 14.43
N GLU A 35 4.51 -3.15 14.82
CA GLU A 35 5.12 -3.02 16.15
C GLU A 35 4.39 -1.93 16.94
N ILE A 36 3.73 -2.32 18.03
CA ILE A 36 3.04 -1.41 18.94
C ILE A 36 3.90 -1.27 20.20
N HIS A 37 4.24 -0.03 20.56
CA HIS A 37 5.01 0.27 21.76
C HIS A 37 4.03 0.59 22.90
N GLY A 38 4.10 -0.17 24.00
CA GLY A 38 3.32 0.10 25.21
C GLY A 38 3.84 1.34 25.95
N ALA A 39 2.95 2.04 26.67
CA ALA A 39 3.28 3.28 27.36
C ALA A 39 4.10 3.08 28.65
N GLU A 40 4.05 1.91 29.29
CA GLU A 40 4.57 1.75 30.65
C GLU A 40 5.58 0.63 30.89
N HIS A 41 5.76 -0.34 30.01
CA HIS A 41 6.82 -1.36 30.11
C HIS A 41 7.38 -1.62 28.71
N ASP A 42 8.67 -1.97 28.62
CA ASP A 42 9.47 -2.26 27.40
C ASP A 42 8.95 -3.48 26.57
N ASN A 43 7.68 -3.84 26.74
CA ASN A 43 6.99 -4.88 26.00
C ASN A 43 6.58 -4.34 24.63
N VAL A 44 7.41 -4.64 23.63
CA VAL A 44 7.06 -4.47 22.22
C VAL A 44 6.17 -5.64 21.80
N VAL A 45 4.93 -5.35 21.43
CA VAL A 45 4.03 -6.34 20.81
C VAL A 45 4.22 -6.23 19.30
N SER A 46 4.68 -7.32 18.67
CA SER A 46 4.83 -7.43 17.23
C SER A 46 3.81 -8.41 16.64
N GLU A 47 2.99 -7.95 15.70
CA GLU A 47 2.07 -8.78 14.93
C GLU A 47 2.56 -8.84 13.48
N THR A 48 2.56 -10.02 12.87
CA THR A 48 2.90 -10.21 11.46
C THR A 48 1.73 -10.82 10.73
N THR A 49 1.29 -10.17 9.66
CA THR A 49 0.18 -10.64 8.84
C THR A 49 0.57 -10.63 7.37
N ARG A 50 0.16 -11.66 6.63
CA ARG A 50 0.29 -11.72 5.17
C ARG A 50 -1.05 -11.45 4.53
N MET A 51 -1.07 -10.59 3.52
CA MET A 51 -2.27 -10.21 2.81
C MET A 51 -2.05 -10.25 1.30
N PRO A 52 -2.99 -10.84 0.53
CA PRO A 52 -2.92 -10.80 -0.92
C PRO A 52 -3.21 -9.39 -1.43
N PHE A 53 -2.63 -9.03 -2.57
CA PHE A 53 -2.96 -7.78 -3.27
C PHE A 53 -3.06 -8.00 -4.78
N LEU A 54 -3.96 -7.27 -5.44
CA LEU A 54 -4.01 -7.19 -6.91
C LEU A 54 -3.33 -5.93 -7.44
N MET A 55 -3.21 -4.91 -6.60
CA MET A 55 -2.58 -3.64 -6.95
C MET A 55 -1.75 -3.15 -5.76
N LEU A 56 -0.49 -2.81 -6.02
CA LEU A 56 0.41 -2.28 -5.01
C LEU A 56 0.23 -0.76 -4.92
N GLY A 57 -0.18 -0.28 -3.74
CA GLY A 57 -0.46 1.13 -3.51
C GLY A 57 0.82 1.94 -3.29
N LEU A 58 1.05 2.95 -4.12
CA LEU A 58 2.20 3.85 -4.01
C LEU A 58 1.74 5.19 -3.45
N ASP A 59 2.24 5.55 -2.26
CA ASP A 59 1.93 6.82 -1.63
C ASP A 59 2.94 7.88 -2.09
N LEU A 60 2.44 8.97 -2.67
CA LEU A 60 3.31 10.09 -3.05
C LEU A 60 3.70 10.92 -1.82
N PRO A 61 4.92 11.48 -1.79
CA PRO A 61 5.29 12.42 -0.73
C PRO A 61 4.34 13.63 -0.74
N PRO A 62 4.09 14.24 0.44
CA PRO A 62 3.28 15.45 0.50
C PRO A 62 3.91 16.55 -0.37
N PRO A 63 3.10 17.37 -1.06
CA PRO A 63 3.63 18.47 -1.84
C PRO A 63 4.39 19.45 -0.92
N PRO A 64 5.50 20.05 -1.40
CA PRO A 64 6.23 21.05 -0.62
C PRO A 64 5.30 22.23 -0.28
N LEU A 65 5.32 22.66 0.98
CA LEU A 65 4.43 23.74 1.49
C LEU A 65 4.85 25.13 0.99
N THR A 66 6.11 25.28 0.59
CA THR A 66 6.70 26.56 0.16
C THR A 66 7.49 26.32 -1.12
N GLY A 67 6.92 26.75 -2.24
CA GLY A 67 7.57 26.68 -3.54
C GLY A 67 6.69 27.33 -4.59
N GLU A 68 7.32 28.00 -5.56
CA GLU A 68 6.66 28.44 -6.78
C GLU A 68 6.02 27.24 -7.51
N ASN A 69 5.15 27.49 -8.50
CA ASN A 69 4.33 26.52 -9.25
C ASN A 69 5.10 25.41 -10.04
N ILE A 70 6.19 24.88 -9.50
CA ILE A 70 7.02 23.84 -10.05
C ILE A 70 6.44 22.49 -9.62
N ILE A 71 6.23 21.61 -10.60
CA ILE A 71 5.71 20.27 -10.35
C ILE A 71 6.83 19.42 -9.72
N PRO A 72 6.68 18.90 -8.49
CA PRO A 72 7.70 18.07 -7.88
C PRO A 72 7.85 16.74 -8.64
N GLN A 73 9.05 16.17 -8.63
CA GLN A 73 9.35 14.88 -9.25
C GLN A 73 9.87 13.91 -8.20
N VAL A 74 9.43 12.65 -8.25
CA VAL A 74 9.91 11.60 -7.35
C VAL A 74 10.23 10.33 -8.13
N GLN A 75 11.39 9.76 -7.85
CA GLN A 75 11.80 8.51 -8.50
C GLN A 75 10.97 7.34 -7.96
N LEU A 76 10.53 6.46 -8.86
CA LEU A 76 9.67 5.32 -8.52
C LEU A 76 10.28 4.44 -7.41
N TYR A 77 11.60 4.23 -7.43
CA TYR A 77 12.28 3.41 -6.42
C TYR A 77 12.12 3.99 -5.01
N ASN A 78 12.03 5.32 -4.85
CA ASN A 78 11.85 5.94 -3.53
C ASN A 78 10.49 5.59 -2.92
N ILE A 79 9.45 5.50 -3.76
CA ILE A 79 8.11 5.16 -3.29
C ILE A 79 7.99 3.65 -3.08
N LEU A 80 8.60 2.85 -3.95
CA LEU A 80 8.67 1.39 -3.80
C LEU A 80 9.44 0.98 -2.55
N LYS A 81 10.34 1.82 -2.06
CA LYS A 81 11.10 1.59 -0.82
C LYS A 81 10.20 1.28 0.37
N LYS A 82 8.95 1.73 0.39
CA LYS A 82 7.94 1.32 1.39
C LYS A 82 7.83 -0.20 1.57
N TYR A 83 8.11 -0.98 0.53
CA TYR A 83 7.91 -2.42 0.44
C TYR A 83 9.22 -3.25 0.54
N ASP A 84 10.33 -2.64 0.96
CA ASP A 84 11.64 -3.28 1.10
C ASP A 84 11.78 -4.17 2.36
N GLY A 85 10.82 -4.11 3.29
CA GLY A 85 10.85 -4.79 4.58
C GLY A 85 11.66 -4.07 5.67
N GLU A 86 12.33 -2.96 5.32
CA GLU A 86 13.18 -2.18 6.23
C GLU A 86 12.55 -0.83 6.58
N SER A 87 11.92 -0.20 5.60
CA SER A 87 11.34 1.14 5.70
C SER A 87 10.16 1.17 6.66
N ILE A 88 10.27 2.03 7.68
CA ILE A 88 9.26 2.19 8.71
C ILE A 88 8.21 3.23 8.26
N THR A 89 6.96 2.80 8.19
CA THR A 89 5.80 3.68 8.08
C THR A 89 5.23 3.90 9.48
N LYS A 90 5.20 5.16 9.94
CA LYS A 90 4.59 5.51 11.22
C LYS A 90 3.08 5.70 11.01
N VAL A 91 2.28 5.03 11.83
CA VAL A 91 0.82 5.21 11.87
C VAL A 91 0.45 5.72 13.25
N GLU A 92 -0.26 6.85 13.29
CA GLU A 92 -0.55 7.56 14.55
C GLU A 92 -1.95 7.26 15.12
N ARG A 93 -2.78 6.46 14.44
CA ARG A 93 -4.16 6.15 14.88
C ARG A 93 -4.52 4.69 14.61
N PRO A 94 -5.12 3.94 15.55
CA PRO A 94 -5.58 4.30 16.91
C PRO A 94 -4.50 4.28 18.02
N SER A 95 -3.31 3.76 17.72
CA SER A 95 -2.13 3.80 18.60
C SER A 95 -0.88 4.09 17.76
N ILE A 96 0.20 4.56 18.40
CA ILE A 96 1.49 4.77 17.70
C ILE A 96 2.05 3.40 17.34
N ALA A 97 1.95 3.05 16.06
CA ALA A 97 2.47 1.80 15.52
C ALA A 97 3.52 2.09 14.46
N ARG A 98 4.55 1.23 14.42
CA ARG A 98 5.52 1.18 13.33
C ARG A 98 5.17 0.00 12.44
N MET A 99 4.96 0.27 11.16
CA MET A 99 4.65 -0.75 10.16
C MET A 99 5.82 -0.91 9.20
N ARG A 100 6.22 -2.14 8.92
CA ARG A 100 7.10 -2.49 7.80
C ARG A 100 6.34 -3.36 6.81
N TYR A 101 6.52 -3.08 5.52
CA TYR A 101 5.87 -3.84 4.45
C TYR A 101 6.94 -4.55 3.64
N ARG A 102 6.70 -5.82 3.31
CA ARG A 102 7.60 -6.62 2.46
C ARG A 102 6.78 -7.38 1.43
N VAL A 103 7.08 -7.21 0.14
CA VAL A 103 6.47 -8.07 -0.88
C VAL A 103 7.08 -9.47 -0.75
N THR A 104 6.26 -10.46 -0.39
CA THR A 104 6.67 -11.87 -0.23
C THR A 104 6.42 -12.69 -1.49
N ARG A 105 5.43 -12.29 -2.30
CA ARG A 105 5.15 -12.91 -3.61
C ARG A 105 4.90 -11.82 -4.65
N LEU A 106 5.71 -11.82 -5.71
CA LEU A 106 5.47 -10.98 -6.88
C LEU A 106 4.49 -11.68 -7.85
N PRO A 107 3.47 -10.97 -8.36
CA PRO A 107 2.64 -11.47 -9.44
C PRO A 107 3.40 -11.46 -10.77
N GLN A 108 2.91 -12.20 -11.77
CA GLN A 108 3.46 -12.16 -13.12
C GLN A 108 3.29 -10.78 -13.76
N TYR A 109 2.15 -10.13 -13.50
CA TYR A 109 1.88 -8.76 -13.90
C TYR A 109 1.58 -7.90 -12.68
N LEU A 110 2.46 -6.94 -12.40
CA LEU A 110 2.33 -6.03 -11.25
C LEU A 110 1.60 -4.75 -11.65
N ILE A 111 0.49 -4.46 -10.96
CA ILE A 111 -0.21 -3.18 -11.10
C ILE A 111 0.25 -2.24 -9.99
N LEU A 112 0.85 -1.12 -10.37
CA LEU A 112 1.25 -0.04 -9.46
C LEU A 112 0.17 1.03 -9.45
N HIS A 113 -0.43 1.29 -8.28
CA HIS A 113 -1.48 2.29 -8.11
C HIS A 113 -0.95 3.49 -7.33
N VAL A 114 -0.59 4.56 -8.04
CA VAL A 114 -0.13 5.82 -7.44
C VAL A 114 -1.31 6.58 -6.85
N ARG A 115 -1.34 6.73 -5.52
CA ARG A 115 -2.39 7.44 -4.80
C ARG A 115 -2.19 8.95 -4.92
N ARG A 116 -2.88 9.53 -5.91
CA ARG A 116 -2.83 10.98 -6.21
C ARG A 116 -3.90 11.80 -5.50
N PHE A 117 -4.90 11.19 -4.87
CA PHE A 117 -6.00 11.93 -4.28
C PHE A 117 -6.08 11.64 -2.78
N THR A 118 -6.00 12.69 -1.97
CA THR A 118 -6.18 12.62 -0.53
C THR A 118 -7.37 13.50 -0.15
N LYS A 119 -8.31 12.96 0.63
CA LYS A 119 -9.43 13.72 1.18
C LYS A 119 -9.06 14.19 2.57
N ASN A 120 -8.88 15.50 2.74
CA ASN A 120 -8.90 16.13 4.05
C ASN A 120 -10.34 16.57 4.37
N ASN A 121 -10.63 16.89 5.64
CA ASN A 121 -11.98 17.19 6.14
C ASN A 121 -12.73 18.31 5.37
N LEU A 122 -12.05 19.08 4.52
CA LEU A 122 -12.62 20.24 3.82
C LEU A 122 -12.51 20.17 2.28
N VAL A 123 -11.50 19.49 1.73
CA VAL A 123 -11.22 19.49 0.27
C VAL A 123 -10.53 18.20 -0.16
N THR A 124 -10.84 17.70 -1.36
CA THR A 124 -10.04 16.66 -2.03
C THR A 124 -8.86 17.32 -2.74
N GLN A 125 -7.64 17.04 -2.28
CA GLN A 125 -6.43 17.59 -2.90
C GLN A 125 -5.80 16.54 -3.83
N LYS A 126 -5.47 16.98 -5.05
CA LYS A 126 -4.71 16.16 -6.01
C LYS A 126 -3.22 16.43 -5.80
N ASN A 127 -2.45 15.37 -5.58
CA ASN A 127 -1.00 15.38 -5.59
C ASN A 127 -0.49 15.40 -7.05
N ALA A 128 0.18 16.51 -7.41
CA ALA A 128 0.67 16.76 -8.76
C ALA A 128 2.05 16.14 -9.05
N THR A 129 2.72 15.52 -8.05
CA THR A 129 4.09 14.99 -8.19
C THR A 129 4.21 14.02 -9.36
N LEU A 130 5.18 14.22 -10.24
CA LEU A 130 5.49 13.31 -11.35
C LEU A 130 6.25 12.09 -10.85
#